data_AF-A0A101WDQ9-F1
#
_entry.id   AF-A0A101WDQ9-F1
#
_cell.length_a   1.000
_cell.length_b   1.000
_cell.length_c   1.000
_cell.angle_alpha   90.00
_cell.angle_beta   90.00
_cell.angle_gamma   90.00
#
_symmetry.space_group_name_H-M   'P 1'
#
loop_
_entity.id
_entity.type
_entity.pdbx_description
1 polymer ?
#
loop_
_entity_poly.entity_id
_entity_poly.type
_entity_poly.pdbx_seq_one_letter_code
_entity_poly.pdbx_strand_id
1 'polypeptide(L)' 'MSVKNCPICGRIFEDGGVNEVCASCFIENENEIRKVKDYLYENPNNSIAEVSEATGISIRKLKRFLQNERLVSVEK' A
#
# COMPACT_ATOMS: atom_id res chain seq x y z
N MET A 1 4.06 0.03 28.98
CA MET A 1 4.42 -0.17 27.57
C MET A 1 4.05 -1.60 27.21
N SER A 2 3.12 -1.76 26.28
CA SER A 2 2.74 -3.07 25.76
C SER A 2 3.44 -3.25 24.42
N VAL A 3 4.01 -4.42 24.16
CA VAL A 3 4.55 -4.77 22.85
C VAL A 3 3.57 -5.67 22.13
N LYS A 4 3.41 -5.47 20.83
CA LYS A 4 2.56 -6.29 19.95
C LYS A 4 3.38 -6.82 18.78
N ASN A 5 2.92 -7.92 18.20
CA ASN A 5 3.47 -8.44 16.95
C ASN A 5 2.76 -7.81 15.77
N CYS A 6 3.52 -7.35 14.79
CA CYS A 6 2.97 -6.83 13.54
C CYS A 6 2.25 -7.97 12.79
N PRO A 7 0.97 -7.78 12.39
CA PRO A 7 0.22 -8.80 11.66
C PRO A 7 0.72 -9.00 10.21
N ILE A 8 1.54 -8.07 9.70
CA ILE A 8 2.09 -8.14 8.33
C ILE A 8 3.42 -8.88 8.29
N CYS A 9 4.38 -8.49 9.14
CA CYS A 9 5.75 -9.03 9.10
C CYS A 9 6.13 -9.88 10.31
N GLY A 10 5.28 -9.97 11.33
CA GLY A 10 5.53 -10.71 12.57
C GLY A 10 6.50 -10.04 13.55
N ARG A 11 7.13 -8.91 13.17
CA ARG A 11 8.08 -8.18 14.02
C ARG A 11 7.40 -7.61 15.26
N ILE A 12 8.07 -7.71 16.41
CA ILE A 12 7.61 -7.13 17.68
C ILE A 12 7.87 -5.62 17.66
N PHE A 13 6.86 -4.83 18.02
CA PHE A 13 6.94 -3.37 18.13
C PHE A 13 6.16 -2.87 19.35
N GLU A 14 6.49 -1.67 19.82
CA GLU A 14 5.75 -1.04 20.92
C GLU A 14 4.38 -0.57 20.45
N ASP A 15 3.33 -1.02 21.13
CA ASP A 15 1.95 -0.62 20.88
C ASP A 15 1.73 0.81 21.37
N GLY A 16 1.91 1.76 20.46
CA GLY A 16 1.63 3.18 20.71
C GLY A 16 0.14 3.54 20.61
N GLY A 17 -0.75 2.59 20.29
CA GLY A 17 -2.20 2.80 20.12
C GLY A 17 -2.61 3.54 18.84
N VAL A 18 -1.66 4.04 18.04
CA VAL A 18 -1.92 4.81 16.81
C VAL A 18 -1.92 3.94 15.55
N ASN A 19 -1.07 2.90 15.51
CA ASN A 19 -0.87 2.07 14.31
C ASN A 19 -1.08 0.58 14.64
N GLU A 20 -1.83 -0.12 13.79
CA GLU A 20 -2.07 -1.57 13.90
C GLU A 20 -0.87 -2.43 13.45
N VAL A 21 0.13 -1.78 12.83
CA VAL A 21 1.30 -2.42 12.24
C VAL A 21 2.57 -1.72 12.72
N CYS A 22 3.71 -2.41 12.64
CA CYS A 22 4.98 -1.81 13.02
C CYS A 22 5.33 -0.62 12.10
N ALA A 23 6.14 0.32 12.61
CA ALA A 23 6.56 1.51 11.88
C ALA A 23 7.19 1.17 10.51
N SER A 24 7.97 0.08 10.42
CA SER A 24 8.56 -0.36 9.15
C SER A 24 7.49 -0.72 8.11
N CYS A 25 6.48 -1.51 8.48
CA CYS A 25 5.40 -1.87 7.56
C CYS A 25 4.51 -0.68 7.21
N PHE A 26 4.30 0.25 8.15
CA PHE A 26 3.57 1.49 7.88
C PHE A 26 4.29 2.34 6.82
N ILE A 27 5.60 2.59 7.03
CA ILE A 27 6.44 3.35 6.09
C ILE A 27 6.52 2.66 4.73
N GLU A 28 6.68 1.34 4.72
CA GLU A 28 6.72 0.56 3.47
C GLU A 28 5.40 0.68 2.71
N ASN A 29 4.27 0.59 3.40
CA ASN A 29 2.95 0.76 2.80
C ASN A 29 2.73 2.17 2.23
N GLU A 30 3.22 3.23 2.89
CA GLU A 30 3.22 4.57 2.32
C GLU A 30 4.08 4.69 1.06
N ASN A 31 5.27 4.08 1.07
CA ASN A 31 6.15 4.04 -0.10
C ASN A 31 5.51 3.27 -1.26
N GLU A 32 4.89 2.12 -0.99
CA GLU A 32 4.12 1.34 -1.95
C GLU A 32 3.01 2.20 -2.59
N ILE A 33 2.19 2.88 -1.78
CA ILE A 33 1.13 3.77 -2.29
C ILE A 33 1.70 4.88 -3.17
N ARG A 34 2.83 5.47 -2.75
CA ARG A 34 3.48 6.54 -3.52
C ARG A 34 3.95 6.03 -4.88
N LYS A 35 4.61 4.87 -4.93
CA LYS A 35 5.04 4.22 -6.18
C LYS A 35 3.88 3.94 -7.11
N VAL A 36 2.78 3.42 -6.59
CA VAL A 36 1.57 3.14 -7.39
C VAL A 36 0.98 4.40 -7.98
N LYS A 37 0.88 5.47 -7.18
CA LYS A 37 0.37 6.75 -7.67
C LYS A 37 1.25 7.34 -8.77
N ASP A 38 2.57 7.32 -8.57
CA ASP A 38 3.54 7.80 -9.54
C ASP A 38 3.44 7.01 -10.85
N TYR A 39 3.41 5.68 -10.74
CA TYR A 39 3.28 4.78 -11.88
C TYR A 39 1.96 4.95 -12.64
N LEU A 40 0.83 5.12 -11.93
CA LEU A 40 -0.47 5.41 -12.53
C LEU A 40 -0.54 6.80 -13.17
N TYR A 41 0.22 7.77 -12.64
CA TYR A 41 0.30 9.11 -13.21
C TYR A 41 1.07 9.11 -14.54
N GLU A 42 2.18 8.38 -14.60
CA GLU A 42 2.96 8.21 -15.83
C GLU A 42 2.26 7.27 -16.84
N ASN A 43 1.53 6.27 -16.35
CA ASN A 43 0.89 5.23 -17.17
C ASN A 43 -0.59 5.02 -16.80
N PRO A 44 -1.49 5.94 -17.21
CA PRO A 44 -2.91 5.90 -16.85
C PRO A 44 -3.68 4.71 -17.47
N ASN A 45 -3.11 4.03 -18.47
CA ASN A 45 -3.74 2.90 -19.16
C ASN A 45 -3.15 1.53 -18.78
N ASN A 46 -2.19 1.45 -17.85
CA ASN A 46 -1.58 0.17 -17.49
C ASN A 46 -2.52 -0.70 -16.66
N SER A 47 -2.45 -2.01 -16.90
CA SER A 47 -3.24 -2.97 -16.15
C SER A 47 -2.69 -3.16 -14.74
N ILE A 48 -3.56 -3.49 -13.79
CA ILE A 48 -3.18 -3.77 -12.39
C ILE A 48 -2.06 -4.82 -12.30
N ALA A 49 -2.00 -5.76 -13.26
CA ALA A 49 -0.93 -6.76 -13.33
C ALA A 49 0.45 -6.14 -13.59
N GLU A 50 0.56 -5.17 -14.50
CA GLU A 50 1.81 -4.47 -14.79
C GLU A 50 2.25 -3.59 -13.63
N VAL A 51 1.29 -2.88 -13.01
CA VAL A 51 1.55 -2.11 -11.79
C VAL A 51 2.06 -3.05 -10.69
N SER A 52 1.49 -4.25 -10.56
CA SER A 52 1.90 -5.27 -9.58
C SER A 52 3.33 -5.73 -9.80
N GLU A 53 3.70 -6.00 -11.04
CA GLU A 53 5.05 -6.42 -11.40
C GLU A 53 6.07 -5.29 -11.21
N ALA A 54 5.74 -4.07 -11.63
CA ALA A 54 6.62 -2.91 -11.52
C ALA A 54 6.82 -2.44 -10.07
N THR A 55 5.77 -2.47 -9.25
CA THR A 55 5.81 -1.98 -7.86
C THR A 55 6.14 -3.08 -6.85
N GLY A 56 6.02 -4.35 -7.22
CA GLY A 56 6.16 -5.51 -6.33
C GLY A 56 4.96 -5.71 -5.39
N ILE A 57 3.88 -4.95 -5.59
CA ILE A 57 2.71 -4.95 -4.72
C ILE A 57 1.72 -5.99 -5.22
N SER A 58 1.14 -6.80 -4.33
CA SER A 58 0.15 -7.79 -4.74
C SER A 58 -1.08 -7.16 -5.40
N ILE A 59 -1.56 -7.80 -6.48
CA ILE A 59 -2.78 -7.41 -7.22
C ILE A 59 -3.98 -7.15 -6.29
N ARG A 60 -4.17 -7.96 -5.24
CA ARG A 60 -5.26 -7.74 -4.27
C ARG A 60 -5.15 -6.39 -3.55
N LYS A 61 -3.94 -5.99 -3.18
CA LYS A 61 -3.66 -4.74 -2.46
C LYS A 61 -3.83 -3.54 -3.39
N LEU A 62 -3.34 -3.65 -4.63
CA LEU A 62 -3.58 -2.66 -5.69
C LEU A 62 -5.06 -2.48 -6.03
N LYS A 63 -5.79 -3.59 -6.19
CA LYS A 63 -7.24 -3.56 -6.43
C LYS A 63 -7.95 -2.86 -5.28
N ARG A 64 -7.53 -3.10 -4.03
CA ARG A 64 -8.06 -2.39 -2.86
C ARG A 64 -7.72 -0.89 -2.89
N PHE A 65 -6.54 -0.49 -3.35
CA PHE A 65 -6.17 0.92 -3.51
C PHE A 65 -7.01 1.64 -4.56
N LEU A 66 -7.29 0.98 -5.68
CA LEU A 66 -8.17 1.50 -6.74
C LEU A 66 -9.63 1.54 -6.29
N GLN A 67 -10.10 0.50 -5.59
CA GLN A 67 -11.49 0.33 -5.19
C GLN A 67 -11.88 1.16 -3.95
N ASN A 68 -10.93 1.60 -3.11
CA ASN A 68 -11.19 2.51 -1.97
C ASN A 68 -11.19 4.01 -2.37
N GLU A 69 -11.40 4.32 -3.65
CA GLU A 69 -11.79 5.66 -4.14
C GLU A 69 -10.93 6.83 -3.63
N ARG A 70 -9.60 6.70 -3.66
CA ARG A 70 -8.66 7.84 -3.61
C ARG A 70 -8.10 8.23 -4.99
N LEU A 71 -8.62 7.64 -6.05
CA LEU A 71 -8.31 7.97 -7.44
C LEU A 71 -9.63 8.36 -8.09
N VAL A 72 -10.02 9.62 -7.88
CA VAL A 72 -11.20 10.22 -8.51
C VAL A 72 -10.98 10.14 -10.02
N SER A 73 -11.86 9.38 -10.67
CA SER A 73 -12.21 9.34 -12.09
C SER A 73 -11.21 9.94 -13.09
N VAL A 74 -10.57 9.06 -13.86
CA VAL A 74 -10.35 9.34 -15.29
C VAL A 74 -11.44 8.59 -16.05
N GLU A 75 -12.69 9.03 -15.88
CA GLU A 75 -13.73 8.67 -16.83
C GLU A 75 -13.59 9.56 -18.07
N LYS A 76 -13.85 8.92 -19.20
CA LYS A 76 -13.61 9.36 -20.58
C LYS A 76 -14.52 10.50 -21.01
#